data_AF-A0A4Y2A1S1-F1
#
_entry.id   AF-A0A4Y2A1S1-F1
#
_cell.length_a   1.000
_cell.length_b   1.000
_cell.length_c   1.000
_cell.angle_alpha   90.00
_cell.angle_beta   90.00
_cell.angle_gamma   90.00
#
_symmetry.space_group_name_H-M   'P 1'
#
loop_
_entity.id
_entity.type
_entity.pdbx_description
1 polymer ?
#
loop_
_entity_poly.entity_id
_entity_poly.type
_entity_poly.pdbx_seq_one_letter_code
_entity_poly.pdbx_strand_id
1 'polypeptide(L)'
;MAETKRKPSGISRRCGATNESGLRRMPSGCPGQPSAQYFVDAIRDEDTQHATRLMDATDLKSALAYSMNDSDVGRCNMTQHRINTGNHPPIKKYPRRLPLAKKEEAERLIKEMVDNGIIEESSGP
;
A
#
# COMPACT_ATOMS: atom_id res chain seq x y z
N MET A 1 72.98 -14.11 -25.89
CA MET A 1 73.26 -15.30 -25.05
C MET A 1 72.01 -15.60 -24.26
N ALA A 2 71.52 -16.83 -24.35
CA ALA A 2 70.32 -17.33 -23.70
C ALA A 2 70.58 -17.61 -22.22
N GLU A 3 69.57 -17.41 -21.36
CA GLU A 3 69.37 -18.23 -20.16
C GLU A 3 67.92 -18.14 -19.68
N THR A 4 67.20 -19.23 -19.90
CA THR A 4 65.88 -19.57 -19.38
C THR A 4 65.93 -19.77 -17.87
N LYS A 5 65.15 -19.01 -17.09
CA LYS A 5 64.84 -19.36 -15.69
C LYS A 5 63.40 -19.84 -15.57
N ARG A 6 63.27 -21.13 -15.21
CA ARG A 6 62.02 -21.84 -14.90
C ARG A 6 61.35 -21.19 -13.68
N LYS A 7 60.06 -20.86 -13.79
CA LYS A 7 59.24 -20.40 -12.65
C LYS A 7 58.96 -21.57 -11.70
N PRO A 8 59.12 -21.41 -10.38
CA PRO A 8 58.79 -22.46 -9.43
C PRO A 8 57.27 -22.59 -9.24
N SER A 9 56.85 -23.84 -9.22
CA SER A 9 55.58 -24.37 -8.75
C SER A 9 55.37 -24.08 -7.26
N GLY A 10 54.14 -23.69 -6.88
CA GLY A 10 53.70 -23.72 -5.48
C GLY A 10 52.86 -22.53 -5.06
N ILE A 11 51.63 -22.42 -5.57
CA ILE A 11 50.65 -21.50 -4.97
C ILE A 11 50.04 -22.22 -3.77
N SER A 12 50.56 -21.90 -2.59
CA SER A 12 49.96 -22.17 -1.29
C SER A 12 48.55 -21.55 -1.28
N ARG A 13 47.52 -22.40 -1.18
CA ARG A 13 46.14 -21.95 -1.01
C ARG A 13 45.97 -21.43 0.42
N ARG A 14 46.05 -20.12 0.61
CA ARG A 14 45.48 -19.46 1.80
C ARG A 14 44.07 -19.00 1.42
N CYS A 15 43.06 -19.85 1.64
CA CYS A 15 41.67 -19.46 1.46
C CYS A 15 41.28 -18.54 2.63
N GLY A 16 41.13 -17.24 2.35
CA GLY A 16 40.44 -16.33 3.25
C GLY A 16 38.95 -16.69 3.30
N ALA A 17 38.36 -16.64 4.50
CA ALA A 17 36.93 -16.83 4.68
C ALA A 17 36.19 -15.57 4.22
N THR A 18 35.53 -15.62 3.07
CA THR A 18 34.45 -14.69 2.74
C THR A 18 33.13 -15.37 3.07
N ASN A 19 32.39 -14.73 3.97
CA ASN A 19 31.07 -15.08 4.46
C ASN A 19 30.01 -14.88 3.36
N GLU A 20 29.89 -15.86 2.45
CA GLU A 20 28.73 -15.96 1.56
C GLU A 20 27.60 -16.74 2.25
N SER A 21 26.57 -16.02 2.70
CA SER A 21 25.32 -16.62 3.17
C SER A 21 24.51 -17.09 1.96
N GLY A 22 24.83 -18.28 1.45
CA GLY A 22 24.11 -18.82 0.28
C GLY A 22 24.21 -20.33 0.06
N LEU A 23 25.05 -21.06 0.78
CA LEU A 23 25.21 -22.50 0.55
C LEU A 23 24.81 -23.30 1.80
N ARG A 24 23.52 -23.65 1.93
CA ARG A 24 23.13 -24.68 2.90
C ARG A 24 23.77 -26.01 2.47
N ARG A 25 24.63 -26.57 3.32
CA ARG A 25 25.27 -27.87 3.07
C ARG A 25 24.20 -28.96 2.95
N MET A 26 24.24 -29.71 1.85
CA MET A 26 23.42 -30.91 1.66
C MET A 26 23.90 -32.02 2.60
N PRO A 27 23.02 -32.70 3.37
CA PRO A 27 23.41 -33.87 4.14
C PRO A 27 23.73 -35.03 3.18
N SER A 28 24.96 -35.52 3.23
CA SER A 28 25.43 -36.61 2.40
C SER A 28 24.86 -37.95 2.88
N GLY A 29 23.78 -38.42 2.25
CA GLY A 29 23.23 -39.75 2.51
C GLY A 29 22.10 -40.15 1.57
N CYS A 30 22.41 -41.13 0.71
CA CYS A 30 21.53 -41.99 -0.10
C CYS A 30 21.32 -41.65 -1.59
N PRO A 31 21.46 -42.66 -2.50
CA PRO A 31 21.39 -42.48 -3.93
C PRO A 31 19.96 -42.60 -4.43
N GLY A 32 19.43 -41.49 -4.91
CA GLY A 32 18.23 -41.37 -5.71
C GLY A 32 18.28 -39.97 -6.27
N GLN A 33 18.20 -39.81 -7.60
CA GLN A 33 18.26 -38.50 -8.22
C GLN A 33 17.32 -37.54 -7.48
N PRO A 34 17.78 -36.34 -7.06
CA PRO A 34 16.92 -35.40 -6.37
C PRO A 34 15.76 -35.11 -7.32
N SER A 35 14.56 -35.60 -6.95
CA SER A 35 13.39 -35.43 -7.80
C SER A 35 13.10 -33.95 -7.93
N ALA A 36 12.58 -33.53 -9.09
CA ALA A 36 12.21 -32.15 -9.34
C ALA A 36 11.30 -31.57 -8.24
N GLN A 37 10.60 -32.42 -7.47
CA GLN A 37 9.86 -32.04 -6.27
C GLN A 37 10.73 -31.31 -5.23
N TYR A 38 11.97 -31.76 -4.97
CA TYR A 38 12.83 -31.07 -3.99
C TYR A 38 13.20 -29.64 -4.43
N PHE A 39 13.38 -29.40 -5.73
CA PHE A 39 13.66 -28.07 -6.25
C PHE A 39 12.42 -27.17 -6.22
N VAL A 40 11.24 -27.71 -6.53
CA VAL A 40 9.98 -26.96 -6.52
C VAL A 40 9.56 -26.62 -5.08
N ASP A 41 9.75 -27.54 -4.14
CA ASP A 41 9.39 -27.35 -2.73
C ASP A 41 10.35 -26.39 -2.02
N ALA A 42 11.65 -26.40 -2.36
CA ALA A 42 12.63 -25.44 -1.85
C ALA A 42 12.43 -24.01 -2.40
N ILE A 43 11.78 -23.85 -3.56
CA ILE A 43 11.41 -22.55 -4.14
C ILE A 43 10.08 -22.04 -3.55
N ARG A 44 9.19 -22.92 -3.08
CA ARG A 44 7.79 -22.56 -2.77
C ARG A 44 7.49 -22.29 -1.30
N ASP A 45 8.39 -22.54 -0.35
CA ASP A 45 8.03 -22.35 1.07
C ASP A 45 8.40 -20.96 1.64
N GLU A 46 9.46 -20.32 1.14
CA GLU A 46 9.85 -18.96 1.56
C GLU A 46 9.19 -17.86 0.69
N ASP A 47 9.23 -17.99 -0.65
CA ASP A 47 8.70 -16.96 -1.55
C ASP A 47 7.16 -16.86 -1.52
N THR A 48 6.46 -17.97 -1.27
CA THR A 48 5.00 -17.95 -1.11
C THR A 48 4.58 -17.30 0.21
N GLN A 49 5.38 -17.44 1.27
CA GLN A 49 5.09 -16.80 2.55
C GLN A 49 5.44 -15.30 2.55
N HIS A 50 6.55 -14.89 1.93
CA HIS A 50 6.96 -13.49 1.91
C HIS A 50 6.20 -12.63 0.87
N ALA A 51 5.80 -13.20 -0.27
CA ALA A 51 5.00 -12.47 -1.26
C ALA A 51 3.56 -12.19 -0.77
N THR A 52 2.98 -13.12 -0.01
CA THR A 52 1.65 -12.93 0.61
C THR A 52 1.72 -11.95 1.79
N ARG A 53 2.74 -12.07 2.66
CA ARG A 53 2.94 -11.17 3.82
C ARG A 53 3.18 -9.70 3.44
N LEU A 54 3.78 -9.42 2.29
CA LEU A 54 3.97 -8.03 1.83
C LEU A 54 2.68 -7.40 1.30
N MET A 55 1.70 -8.19 0.88
CA MET A 55 0.35 -7.69 0.55
C MET A 55 -0.50 -7.53 1.83
N ASP A 56 -0.31 -8.38 2.84
CA ASP A 56 -1.12 -8.39 4.07
C ASP A 56 -0.79 -7.27 5.07
N ALA A 57 0.47 -6.77 5.09
CA ALA A 57 0.91 -5.74 6.05
C ALA A 57 0.75 -4.30 5.55
N THR A 58 0.69 -4.07 4.23
CA THR A 58 0.49 -2.74 3.64
C THR A 58 -0.97 -2.32 3.61
N ASP A 59 -1.90 -3.29 3.60
CA ASP A 59 -3.34 -3.04 3.47
C ASP A 59 -3.94 -2.39 4.74
N LEU A 60 -3.39 -2.70 5.92
CA LEU A 60 -3.88 -2.15 7.19
C LEU A 60 -3.52 -0.67 7.41
N LYS A 61 -2.54 -0.12 6.68
CA LYS A 61 -2.18 1.31 6.77
C LYS A 61 -2.89 2.17 5.73
N SER A 62 -3.21 1.62 4.55
CA SER A 62 -3.96 2.31 3.51
C SER A 62 -5.46 2.41 3.80
N ALA A 63 -5.99 1.62 4.72
CA ALA A 63 -7.40 1.67 5.11
C ALA A 63 -7.87 3.05 5.60
N LEU A 64 -6.98 3.88 6.16
CA LEU A 64 -7.30 5.26 6.55
C LEU A 64 -7.07 6.28 5.40
N ALA A 65 -6.37 5.89 4.34
CA ALA A 65 -6.09 6.75 3.19
C ALA A 65 -7.25 6.75 2.18
N TYR A 66 -8.08 5.71 2.19
CA TYR A 66 -9.21 5.56 1.28
C TYR A 66 -10.52 5.47 2.08
N SER A 67 -11.55 6.17 1.60
CA SER A 67 -12.92 5.99 2.09
C SER A 67 -13.45 4.64 1.58
N MET A 68 -13.97 3.82 2.48
CA MET A 68 -14.54 2.50 2.19
C MET A 68 -16.08 2.56 2.17
N ASN A 69 -16.67 3.51 2.89
CA ASN A 69 -18.10 3.75 2.99
C ASN A 69 -18.43 5.23 2.74
N ASP A 70 -19.68 5.49 2.35
CA ASP A 70 -20.17 6.86 2.09
C ASP A 70 -20.13 7.76 3.34
N SER A 71 -20.19 7.15 4.53
CA SER A 71 -20.09 7.85 5.81
C SER A 71 -18.66 8.25 6.19
N ASP A 72 -17.64 7.82 5.44
CA ASP A 72 -16.23 8.13 5.72
C ASP A 72 -15.88 9.55 5.22
N VAL A 73 -16.26 10.56 6.00
CA VAL A 73 -16.07 11.97 5.65
C VAL A 73 -14.73 12.50 6.17
N GLY A 74 -13.86 12.94 5.26
CA GLY A 74 -12.60 13.59 5.60
C GLY A 74 -12.80 15.01 6.17
N ARG A 75 -12.09 15.35 7.26
CA ARG A 75 -12.11 16.70 7.87
C ARG A 75 -10.69 17.21 8.11
N CYS A 76 -10.48 18.50 7.82
CA CYS A 76 -9.24 19.22 8.10
C CYS A 76 -9.51 20.39 9.04
N ASN A 77 -8.77 20.49 10.14
CA ASN A 77 -8.88 21.59 11.12
C ASN A 77 -7.89 22.74 10.86
N MET A 78 -6.98 22.59 9.89
CA MET A 78 -5.86 23.52 9.68
C MET A 78 -6.29 24.90 9.17
N THR A 79 -7.38 24.99 8.42
CA THR A 79 -7.80 26.22 7.75
C THR A 79 -9.31 26.35 7.70
N GLN A 80 -9.83 27.49 8.14
CA GLN A 80 -11.18 27.93 7.84
C GLN A 80 -11.14 28.87 6.64
N HIS A 81 -11.87 28.54 5.57
CA HIS A 81 -11.85 29.35 4.35
C HIS A 81 -12.88 30.49 4.43
N ARG A 82 -12.46 31.70 4.07
CA ARG A 82 -13.33 32.87 3.92
C ARG A 82 -13.53 33.19 2.44
N ILE A 83 -14.78 33.25 2.01
CA ILE A 83 -15.15 33.58 0.63
C ILE A 83 -15.23 35.11 0.48
N ASN A 84 -14.51 35.68 -0.51
CA ASN A 84 -14.48 37.12 -0.78
C ASN A 84 -15.51 37.50 -1.86
N THR A 85 -16.70 37.94 -1.46
CA THR A 85 -17.80 38.33 -2.39
C THR A 85 -17.70 39.79 -2.88
N GLY A 86 -16.69 40.55 -2.44
CA GLY A 86 -16.57 41.99 -2.73
C GLY A 86 -17.74 42.80 -2.17
N ASN A 87 -18.21 43.80 -2.92
CA ASN A 87 -19.33 44.68 -2.51
C ASN A 87 -20.69 44.24 -3.09
N HIS A 88 -20.84 42.99 -3.50
CA HIS A 88 -22.08 42.51 -4.10
C HIS A 88 -23.15 42.21 -3.02
N PRO A 89 -24.40 42.67 -3.17
CA PRO A 89 -25.47 42.38 -2.22
C PRO A 89 -25.87 40.89 -2.22
N PRO A 90 -26.46 40.35 -1.14
CA PRO A 90 -26.99 39.00 -1.13
C PRO A 90 -28.03 38.77 -2.23
N ILE A 91 -28.02 37.57 -2.83
CA ILE A 91 -28.97 37.19 -3.89
C ILE A 91 -29.83 36.03 -3.39
N LYS A 92 -31.13 36.28 -3.23
CA LYS A 92 -32.11 35.24 -2.92
C LYS A 92 -32.65 34.59 -4.18
N LYS A 93 -32.45 33.28 -4.34
CA LYS A 93 -33.04 32.48 -5.42
C LYS A 93 -34.06 31.50 -4.84
N TYR A 94 -35.23 31.42 -5.47
CA TYR A 94 -36.27 30.48 -5.04
C TYR A 94 -35.88 29.03 -5.38
N PRO A 95 -36.01 28.06 -4.46
CA PRO A 95 -35.71 26.66 -4.73
C PRO A 95 -36.60 26.07 -5.83
N ARG A 96 -36.03 25.26 -6.72
CA ARG A 96 -36.83 24.55 -7.73
C ARG A 96 -37.47 23.30 -7.12
N ARG A 97 -38.69 22.97 -7.59
CA ARG A 97 -39.43 21.80 -7.13
C ARG A 97 -38.69 20.51 -7.51
N LEU A 98 -38.55 19.60 -6.55
CA LEU A 98 -38.06 18.24 -6.78
C LEU A 98 -39.23 17.34 -7.21
N PRO A 99 -38.99 16.37 -8.12
CA PRO A 99 -40.00 15.36 -8.46
C PRO A 99 -40.30 14.48 -7.24
N LEU A 100 -41.56 14.07 -7.10
CA LEU A 100 -42.04 13.32 -5.93
C LEU A 100 -41.26 12.02 -5.70
N ALA A 101 -40.91 11.31 -6.77
CA ALA A 101 -40.17 10.05 -6.70
C ALA A 101 -38.79 10.16 -6.03
N LYS A 102 -38.19 11.37 -5.98
CA LYS A 102 -36.85 11.59 -5.39
C LYS A 102 -36.90 12.35 -4.07
N LYS A 103 -38.09 12.71 -3.58
CA LYS A 103 -38.25 13.53 -2.38
C LYS A 103 -37.73 12.80 -1.14
N GLU A 104 -38.10 11.53 -0.99
CA GLU A 104 -37.71 10.69 0.15
C GLU A 104 -36.21 10.45 0.20
N GLU A 105 -35.58 10.16 -0.95
CA GLU A 105 -34.13 9.99 -1.04
C GLU A 105 -33.37 11.28 -0.68
N ALA A 106 -33.85 12.43 -1.18
CA ALA A 106 -33.26 13.72 -0.85
C ALA A 106 -33.36 14.05 0.65
N GLU A 107 -34.51 13.76 1.27
CA GLU A 107 -34.72 13.95 2.71
C GLU A 107 -33.79 13.06 3.54
N ARG A 108 -33.58 11.81 3.14
CA ARG A 108 -32.63 10.89 3.78
C ARG A 108 -31.20 11.42 3.71
N LEU A 109 -30.77 11.89 2.54
CA LEU A 109 -29.42 12.43 2.34
C LEU A 109 -29.19 13.70 3.17
N ILE A 110 -30.16 14.63 3.20
CA ILE A 110 -30.05 15.83 4.03
C ILE A 110 -29.86 15.45 5.49
N LYS A 111 -30.64 14.48 5.99
CA LYS A 111 -30.51 14.01 7.38
C LYS A 111 -29.11 13.46 7.66
N GLU A 112 -28.60 12.60 6.78
CA GLU A 112 -27.24 12.06 6.93
C GLU A 112 -26.17 13.15 6.93
N MET A 113 -26.30 14.17 6.07
CA MET A 113 -25.36 15.29 6.05
C MET A 113 -25.41 16.14 7.33
N VAL A 114 -26.59 16.29 7.95
CA VAL A 114 -26.75 16.93 9.26
C VAL A 114 -26.11 16.09 10.36
N ASP A 115 -26.37 14.78 10.38
CA ASP A 115 -25.81 13.83 11.36
C ASP A 115 -24.26 13.79 11.25
N ASN A 116 -23.74 13.87 10.03
CA ASN A 116 -22.31 13.96 9.72
C ASN A 116 -21.74 15.38 9.93
N GLY A 117 -22.52 16.36 10.38
CA GLY A 117 -22.05 17.73 10.67
C GLY A 117 -21.45 18.47 9.47
N ILE A 118 -21.83 18.10 8.24
CA ILE A 118 -21.40 18.79 7.01
C ILE A 118 -22.26 20.03 6.77
N ILE A 119 -23.54 19.96 7.13
CA ILE A 119 -24.51 21.06 6.99
C ILE A 119 -25.14 21.40 8.34
N GLU A 120 -25.54 22.66 8.48
CA GLU A 120 -26.23 23.18 9.64
C GLU A 120 -27.41 24.06 9.20
N GLU A 121 -28.43 24.16 10.05
CA GLU A 121 -29.54 25.08 9.82
C GLU A 121 -29.05 26.53 9.93
N SER A 122 -29.42 27.35 8.95
CA SER A 122 -29.02 28.76 8.90
C SER A 122 -30.15 29.64 8.36
N SER A 123 -30.15 30.91 8.74
CA SER A 123 -31.09 31.92 8.27
C SER A 123 -30.34 32.98 7.45
N GLY A 124 -30.29 32.79 6.14
CA GLY A 124 -29.67 33.73 5.19
C GLY A 124 -30.66 34.78 4.63
N PRO A 125 -30.18 35.97 4.24
CA PRO A 125 -30.96 37.02 3.59
C PRO A 125 -31.42 36.69 2.16
#